data_AF-A0A9D6J6R2-F1
#
_entry.id   AF-A0A9D6J6R2-F1
#
_cell.length_a   1.000
_cell.length_b   1.000
_cell.length_c   1.000
_cell.angle_alpha   90.00
_cell.angle_beta   90.00
_cell.angle_gamma   90.00
#
_symmetry.space_group_name_H-M   'P 1'
#
loop_
_entity.id
_entity.type
_entity.pdbx_description
1 polymer ?
#
loop_
_entity_poly.entity_id
_entity_poly.type
_entity_poly.pdbx_seq_one_letter_code
_entity_poly.pdbx_strand_id
1 'polypeptide(L)' 'MRTNIVIDDDLMEAALKASKKKTKKSVIEEGLKLLIL' A
#
# COMPACT_ATOMS: atom_id res chain seq x y z
N MET A 1 -2.92 12.09 -7.81
CA MET A 1 -2.78 13.15 -6.78
C MET A 1 -1.57 12.83 -5.93
N ARG A 2 -0.81 13.85 -5.52
CA ARG A 2 0.35 13.66 -4.63
C ARG A 2 -0.09 14.01 -3.21
N THR A 3 0.01 13.05 -2.30
CA THR A 3 -0.32 13.22 -0.89
C THR A 3 0.83 12.65 -0.08
N ASN A 4 1.33 13.40 0.89
CA ASN A 4 2.35 12.90 1.80
C ASN A 4 1.65 12.20 2.96
N ILE A 5 2.03 10.95 3.21
CA ILE A 5 1.50 10.11 4.28
C ILE A 5 2.65 9.41 4.98
N VAL A 6 2.51 9.24 6.29
CA VAL A 6 3.44 8.45 7.10
C VAL A 6 2.90 7.03 7.16
N ILE A 7 3.70 6.06 6.74
CA ILE A 7 3.37 4.64 6.82
C ILE A 7 4.61 3.93 7.38
N ASP A 8 4.36 2.97 8.25
CA ASP A 8 5.38 2.07 8.78
C ASP A 8 6.08 1.28 7.65
N ASP A 9 7.42 1.26 7.67
CA ASP A 9 8.19 0.66 6.58
C ASP A 9 8.10 -0.87 6.58
N ASP A 10 8.05 -1.52 7.76
CA ASP A 10 7.92 -2.96 7.87
C ASP A 10 6.55 -3.43 7.35
N LEU A 11 5.49 -2.68 7.69
CA LEU A 11 4.15 -2.89 7.16
C LEU A 11 4.12 -2.76 5.64
N MET A 12 4.77 -1.74 5.08
CA MET A 12 4.80 -1.52 3.63
C MET A 12 5.58 -2.63 2.91
N GLU A 13 6.69 -3.09 3.48
CA GLU A 13 7.44 -4.22 2.95
C GLU A 13 6.63 -5.51 2.94
N ALA A 14 5.97 -5.82 4.06
CA ALA A 14 5.11 -6.99 4.17
C ALA A 14 3.97 -6.93 3.13
N ALA A 15 3.35 -5.75 2.98
CA ALA A 15 2.27 -5.54 2.03
C ALA A 15 2.75 -5.64 0.56
N LEU A 16 3.96 -5.16 0.24
CA LEU A 16 4.56 -5.33 -1.09
C LEU A 16 4.83 -6.81 -1.40
N LYS A 17 5.37 -7.56 -0.44
CA LYS A 17 5.64 -9.00 -0.57
C LYS A 17 4.33 -9.79 -0.76
N ALA A 18 3.29 -9.48 0.01
CA ALA A 18 1.99 -10.15 -0.05
C ALA A 18 1.21 -9.85 -1.33
N SER A 19 1.17 -8.58 -1.77
CA SER A 19 0.37 -8.12 -2.92
C SER A 19 1.04 -8.35 -4.28
N LYS A 20 2.33 -8.69 -4.31
CA LYS A 20 3.15 -8.82 -5.53
C LYS A 20 3.16 -7.56 -6.41
N LYS A 21 2.86 -6.38 -5.85
CA LYS A 21 2.90 -5.11 -6.58
C LYS A 21 4.31 -4.52 -6.58
N LYS A 22 4.58 -3.67 -7.58
CA LYS A 22 5.89 -3.06 -7.79
C LYS A 22 6.06 -1.69 -7.12
N THR A 23 4.98 -1.06 -6.70
CA THR A 23 5.01 0.33 -6.19
C THR A 23 4.19 0.47 -4.92
N LYS A 24 4.68 1.26 -3.96
CA LYS A 24 3.95 1.60 -2.72
C LYS A 24 2.54 2.12 -3.06
N LYS A 25 2.41 2.96 -4.09
CA LYS A 25 1.12 3.49 -4.56
C LYS A 25 0.12 2.38 -4.91
N SER A 26 0.51 1.38 -5.69
CA SER A 26 -0.39 0.31 -6.11
C SER A 26 -0.86 -0.55 -4.93
N VAL A 27 0.00 -0.76 -3.94
CA VAL A 27 -0.34 -1.48 -2.70
C VAL A 27 -1.36 -0.69 -1.89
N ILE A 28 -1.14 0.61 -1.74
CA ILE A 28 -2.04 1.51 -1.00
C ILE A 28 -3.42 1.56 -1.65
N GLU A 29 -3.48 1.69 -2.99
CA GLU A 29 -4.75 1.71 -3.72
C GLU A 29 -5.54 0.39 -3.58
N GLU A 30 -4.86 -0.75 -3.62
CA GLU A 30 -5.48 -2.06 -3.44
C GLU A 30 -5.94 -2.29 -1.99
N GLY A 31 -5.10 -1.93 -1.01
CA GLY A 31 -5.46 -2.00 0.40
C GLY A 31 -6.66 -1.12 0.75
N LEU A 32 -6.74 0.10 0.20
CA LEU A 32 -7.90 0.98 0.39
C LEU A 32 -9.18 0.41 -0.23
N LYS A 33 -9.09 -0.24 -1.40
CA LYS A 33 -10.24 -0.91 -2.01
C LYS A 33 -10.77 -2.03 -1.12
N LEU A 34 -9.90 -2.85 -0.55
CA LEU A 34 -10.27 -3.97 0.33
C LEU A 34 -10.92 -3.53 1.65
N LEU A 35 -10.63 -2.31 2.13
CA LEU A 35 -11.19 -1.81 3.39
C LEU A 35 -12.56 -1.16 3.24
N ILE A 36 -12.88 -0.68 2.04
CA ILE A 36 -14.12 0.07 1.76
C ILE A 36 -15.17 -0.81 1.07
N LEU A 37 -14.73 -1.86 0.38
CA LEU A 37 -15.58 -2.93 -0.15
C LEU A 37 -15.91 -3.96 0.93
#